data_AF-I9C067-F1
#
_entry.id   AF-I9C067-F1
#
_cell.length_a   1.000
_cell.length_b   1.000
_cell.length_c   1.000
_cell.angle_alpha   90.00
_cell.angle_beta   90.00
_cell.angle_gamma   90.00
#
_symmetry.space_group_name_H-M   'P 1'
#
loop_
_entity.id
_entity.type
_entity.pdbx_description
1 polymer ?
#
loop_
_entity_poly.entity_id
_entity_poly.type
_entity_poly.pdbx_seq_one_letter_code
_entity_poly.pdbx_strand_id
1 'polypeptide(L)'
;MKPWRWVIALSFLAFGSAAVGRPLAHSSVRPDGSTITWYLDRQTSEAQQPILVLAQGSGCMSVTSSANIEAAKKLVPTAAIVMVEKYGVLGGDAPKAFPEDCRPAYTAHHTISCRCLQT
;
A
#
# COMPACT_ATOMS: atom_id res chain seq x y z
N MET A 1 -18.08 32.97 -54.41
CA MET A 1 -18.60 31.97 -53.45
C MET A 1 -17.45 31.05 -53.03
N LYS A 2 -17.02 31.18 -51.75
CA LYS A 2 -16.06 30.39 -50.92
C LYS A 2 -14.66 30.04 -51.50
N PRO A 3 -13.64 29.71 -50.65
CA PRO A 3 -13.51 29.78 -49.18
C PRO A 3 -12.14 30.41 -48.76
N TRP A 4 -11.57 30.01 -47.61
CA TRP A 4 -10.16 30.18 -47.16
C TRP A 4 -9.82 31.43 -46.32
N ARG A 5 -9.15 31.39 -45.14
CA ARG A 5 -8.56 30.36 -44.25
C ARG A 5 -8.56 30.96 -42.84
N TRP A 6 -9.15 30.28 -41.86
CA TRP A 6 -8.74 30.44 -40.47
C TRP A 6 -8.06 29.12 -40.08
N VAL A 7 -6.73 29.10 -40.12
CA VAL A 7 -5.94 27.99 -39.59
C VAL A 7 -5.73 28.32 -38.11
N ILE A 8 -6.58 27.77 -37.25
CA ILE A 8 -6.32 27.75 -35.80
C ILE A 8 -5.36 26.58 -35.57
N ALA A 9 -4.08 26.90 -35.41
CA ALA A 9 -3.09 25.96 -34.91
C ALA A 9 -3.36 25.73 -33.41
N LEU A 10 -4.11 24.67 -33.10
CA LEU A 10 -4.31 24.21 -31.74
C LEU A 10 -3.09 23.38 -31.33
N SER A 11 -2.15 23.99 -30.64
CA SER A 11 -1.02 23.30 -30.02
C SER A 11 -1.53 22.37 -28.92
N PHE A 12 -1.62 21.07 -29.21
CA PHE A 12 -1.93 20.03 -28.23
C PHE A 12 -0.71 19.82 -27.30
N LEU A 13 -0.64 20.59 -26.22
CA LEU A 13 0.17 20.24 -25.04
C LEU A 13 -0.50 19.04 -24.34
N ALA A 14 -0.14 17.83 -24.76
CA ALA A 14 -0.53 16.61 -24.07
C ALA A 14 0.30 16.48 -22.78
N PHE A 15 -0.22 16.98 -21.67
CA PHE A 15 0.26 16.62 -20.34
C PHE A 15 -0.12 15.15 -20.08
N GLY A 16 0.86 14.25 -20.18
CA GLY A 16 0.69 12.88 -19.71
C GLY A 16 0.48 12.87 -18.20
N SER A 17 -0.76 12.68 -17.75
CA SER A 17 -1.02 12.38 -16.35
C SER A 17 -0.47 10.98 -16.05
N ALA A 18 0.64 10.91 -15.30
CA ALA A 18 1.02 9.68 -14.64
C ALA A 18 -0.07 9.36 -13.61
N ALA A 19 -1.02 8.49 -13.97
CA ALA A 19 -2.02 8.01 -13.05
C ALA A 19 -1.31 7.18 -11.97
N VAL A 20 -1.10 7.78 -10.79
CA VAL A 20 -0.69 7.05 -9.60
C VAL A 20 -1.89 6.20 -9.19
N GLY A 21 -1.80 4.89 -9.41
CA GLY A 21 -2.84 3.94 -9.03
C GLY A 21 -2.96 3.85 -7.51
N ARG A 22 -4.16 3.61 -6.99
CA ARG A 22 -4.32 3.24 -5.58
C ARG A 22 -3.63 1.90 -5.31
N PRO A 23 -3.08 1.68 -4.11
CA PRO A 23 -2.53 0.39 -3.74
C PRO A 23 -3.57 -0.73 -3.96
N LEU A 24 -3.17 -1.78 -4.66
CA LEU A 24 -4.02 -2.94 -4.91
C LEU A 24 -3.94 -3.87 -3.71
N ALA A 25 -5.09 -4.22 -3.13
CA ALA A 25 -5.17 -5.14 -2.01
C ALA A 25 -5.09 -6.59 -2.50
N HIS A 26 -4.30 -7.38 -1.79
CA HIS A 26 -4.11 -8.80 -2.00
C HIS A 26 -4.21 -9.53 -0.66
N SER A 27 -4.43 -10.85 -0.74
CA SER A 27 -4.59 -11.71 0.42
C SER A 27 -3.93 -13.04 0.16
N SER A 28 -3.19 -13.53 1.15
CA SER A 28 -2.48 -14.82 1.08
C SER A 28 -2.79 -15.65 2.33
N VAL A 29 -3.04 -16.94 2.14
CA VAL A 29 -3.27 -17.89 3.23
C VAL A 29 -1.93 -18.46 3.71
N ARG A 30 -1.73 -18.49 5.03
CA ARG A 30 -0.55 -19.09 5.67
C ARG A 30 -0.75 -20.60 5.89
N PRO A 31 0.34 -21.37 6.09
CA PRO A 31 0.24 -22.79 6.47
C PRO A 31 -0.58 -23.07 7.74
N ASP A 32 -0.67 -22.09 8.66
CA ASP A 32 -1.49 -22.17 9.87
C ASP A 32 -2.98 -21.87 9.64
N GLY A 33 -3.40 -21.68 8.38
CA GLY A 33 -4.78 -21.40 7.98
C GLY A 33 -5.22 -19.95 8.15
N SER A 34 -4.40 -19.08 8.75
CA SER A 34 -4.71 -17.66 8.88
C SER A 34 -4.35 -16.86 7.62
N THR A 35 -4.92 -15.68 7.50
CA THR A 35 -4.79 -14.83 6.31
C THR A 35 -3.88 -13.62 6.58
N ILE A 36 -3.01 -13.30 5.62
CA ILE A 36 -2.25 -12.04 5.57
C ILE A 36 -2.81 -11.16 4.45
N THR A 37 -3.17 -9.94 4.80
CA THR A 37 -3.50 -8.88 3.83
C THR A 37 -2.22 -8.12 3.49
N TRP A 38 -2.02 -7.84 2.21
CA TRP A 38 -0.91 -7.02 1.74
C TRP A 38 -1.33 -6.17 0.55
N TYR A 39 -0.59 -5.10 0.29
CA TYR A 39 -0.91 -4.12 -0.74
C TYR A 39 0.26 -3.96 -1.69
N LEU A 40 -0.02 -3.88 -2.99
CA LEU A 40 0.95 -3.53 -4.01
C LEU A 40 0.69 -2.11 -4.51
N ASP A 41 1.63 -1.21 -4.26
CA ASP A 41 1.62 0.16 -4.74
C ASP A 41 2.72 0.35 -5.79
N ARG A 42 2.33 0.47 -7.06
CA ARG A 42 3.27 0.77 -8.16
C ARG A 42 3.33 2.28 -8.33
N GLN A 43 4.42 2.89 -7.87
CA GLN A 43 4.59 4.33 -7.90
C GLN A 43 4.90 4.89 -9.30
N THR A 44 5.39 4.05 -10.21
CA THR A 44 5.58 4.38 -11.64
C THR A 44 4.94 3.35 -12.55
N SER A 45 4.79 3.68 -13.84
CA SER A 45 4.29 2.79 -14.88
C SER A 45 5.38 1.93 -15.54
N GLU A 46 6.61 1.97 -15.03
CA GLU A 46 7.73 1.21 -15.60
C GLU A 46 7.50 -0.30 -15.48
N ALA A 47 7.88 -1.04 -16.51
CA ALA A 47 7.68 -2.49 -16.57
C ALA A 47 8.49 -3.23 -15.49
N GLN A 48 9.70 -2.75 -15.19
CA GLN A 48 10.58 -3.30 -14.17
C GLN A 48 10.86 -2.23 -13.12
N GLN A 49 10.65 -2.57 -11.86
CA GLN A 49 10.84 -1.67 -10.72
C GLN A 49 11.51 -2.47 -9.60
N PRO A 50 12.42 -1.86 -8.82
CA PRO A 50 12.84 -2.46 -7.56
C PRO A 50 11.63 -2.61 -6.63
N ILE A 51 11.64 -3.63 -5.78
CA ILE A 51 10.57 -3.86 -4.79
C ILE A 51 11.09 -3.49 -3.41
N LEU A 52 10.38 -2.61 -2.71
CA LEU A 52 10.57 -2.36 -1.29
C LEU A 52 9.41 -2.98 -0.51
N VAL A 53 9.75 -3.85 0.44
CA VAL A 53 8.75 -4.44 1.36
C VAL A 53 8.74 -3.64 2.66
N LEU A 54 7.58 -3.11 3.01
CA LEU A 54 7.32 -2.41 4.27
C LEU A 54 6.31 -3.22 5.08
N ALA A 55 6.74 -3.74 6.22
CA ALA A 55 5.88 -4.52 7.10
C ALA A 55 5.50 -3.69 8.33
N GLN A 56 4.27 -3.89 8.80
CA GLN A 56 3.78 -3.28 10.04
C GLN A 56 4.66 -3.64 11.25
N GLY A 57 4.99 -2.63 12.06
CA GLY A 57 5.75 -2.79 13.30
C GLY A 57 4.91 -3.23 14.51
N SER A 58 5.23 -2.68 15.68
CA SER A 58 4.41 -2.85 16.88
C SER A 58 3.06 -2.14 16.75
N GLY A 59 2.05 -2.64 17.48
CA GLY A 59 0.69 -2.09 17.41
C GLY A 59 -0.21 -2.78 16.39
N CYS A 60 -1.43 -2.27 16.24
CA CYS A 60 -2.46 -2.76 15.32
C CYS A 60 -2.93 -1.68 14.32
N MET A 61 -2.10 -0.67 14.07
CA MET A 61 -2.35 0.34 13.04
C MET A 61 -2.04 -0.25 11.67
N SER A 62 -3.00 -0.12 10.74
CA SER A 62 -2.86 -0.55 9.36
C SER A 62 -1.70 0.17 8.68
N VAL A 63 -0.98 -0.55 7.80
CA VAL A 63 0.04 0.06 6.94
C VAL A 63 -0.54 1.16 6.03
N THR A 64 -1.82 1.08 5.69
CA THR A 64 -2.52 2.11 4.90
C THR A 64 -2.91 3.36 5.69
N SER A 65 -2.86 3.28 7.03
CA SER A 65 -3.16 4.39 7.95
C SER A 65 -1.89 4.98 8.58
N SER A 66 -0.71 4.41 8.32
CA SER A 66 0.53 4.80 8.98
C SER A 66 1.25 5.95 8.26
N ALA A 67 1.38 7.09 8.94
CA ALA A 67 2.15 8.23 8.43
C ALA A 67 3.63 7.90 8.16
N ASN A 68 4.21 6.96 8.92
CA ASN A 68 5.59 6.52 8.72
C ASN A 68 5.74 5.69 7.44
N ILE A 69 4.77 4.82 7.14
CA ILE A 69 4.74 4.06 5.88
C ILE A 69 4.57 5.03 4.70
N GLU A 70 3.67 5.99 4.80
CA GLU A 70 3.48 7.04 3.79
C GLU A 70 4.74 7.89 3.58
N ALA A 71 5.48 8.22 4.63
CA ALA A 71 6.76 8.91 4.52
C ALA A 71 7.83 8.02 3.84
N ALA A 72 7.91 6.75 4.22
CA ALA A 72 8.88 5.80 3.67
C ALA A 72 8.70 5.57 2.16
N LYS A 73 7.45 5.44 1.69
CA LYS A 73 7.11 5.29 0.26
C LYS A 73 7.71 6.41 -0.60
N LYS A 74 7.64 7.66 -0.10
CA LYS A 74 8.12 8.85 -0.80
C LYS A 74 9.64 8.92 -0.96
N LEU A 75 10.40 8.15 -0.16
CA LEU A 75 11.87 8.10 -0.26
C LEU A 75 12.34 7.30 -1.48
N VAL A 76 11.48 6.44 -2.05
CA VAL A 76 11.81 5.54 -3.16
C VAL A 76 10.75 5.60 -4.27
N PRO A 77 10.59 6.76 -4.93
CA PRO A 77 9.48 7.01 -5.85
C PRO A 77 9.46 6.14 -7.12
N THR A 78 10.57 5.45 -7.44
CA THR A 78 10.68 4.54 -8.60
C THR A 78 10.41 3.08 -8.26
N ALA A 79 10.25 2.74 -6.97
CA ALA A 79 10.01 1.38 -6.53
C ALA A 79 8.52 0.99 -6.54
N ALA A 80 8.25 -0.29 -6.74
CA ALA A 80 7.00 -0.89 -6.33
C ALA A 80 7.06 -1.18 -4.83
N ILE A 81 6.06 -0.74 -4.08
CA ILE A 81 6.01 -0.91 -2.63
C ILE A 81 5.03 -2.02 -2.28
N VAL A 82 5.51 -3.01 -1.54
CA VAL A 82 4.68 -4.05 -0.95
C VAL A 82 4.49 -3.71 0.52
N MET A 83 3.27 -3.39 0.93
CA MET A 83 2.92 -3.09 2.31
C MET A 83 2.20 -4.27 2.93
N VAL A 84 2.67 -4.77 4.08
CA VAL A 84 2.17 -6.01 4.67
C VAL A 84 1.52 -5.75 6.03
N GLU A 85 0.25 -6.10 6.16
CA GLU A 85 -0.46 -6.07 7.43
C GLU A 85 -0.01 -7.22 8.31
N LYS A 86 -0.02 -6.96 9.62
CA LYS A 86 0.11 -8.03 10.61
C LYS A 86 -1.19 -8.82 10.70
N TYR A 87 -1.11 -10.06 11.18
CA TYR A 87 -2.28 -10.90 11.45
C TYR A 87 -3.35 -10.13 12.25
N GLY A 88 -4.63 -10.29 11.86
CA GLY A 88 -5.75 -9.67 12.54
C GLY A 88 -5.91 -8.15 12.37
N VAL A 89 -5.04 -7.50 11.58
CA VAL A 89 -5.18 -6.09 11.15
C VAL A 89 -5.81 -6.04 9.76
N LEU A 90 -6.78 -5.16 9.57
CA LEU A 90 -7.37 -4.87 8.27
C LEU A 90 -7.01 -3.46 7.79
N GLY A 91 -7.12 -3.26 6.48
CA GLY A 91 -6.95 -1.94 5.86
C GLY A 91 -7.82 -0.89 6.50
N GLY A 92 -7.21 0.25 6.84
CA GLY A 92 -7.88 1.37 7.49
C GLY A 92 -7.90 1.32 9.02
N ASP A 93 -7.48 0.21 9.65
CA ASP A 93 -7.41 0.15 11.12
C ASP A 93 -6.48 1.26 11.66
N ALA A 94 -7.00 2.08 12.56
CA ALA A 94 -6.32 3.24 13.13
C ALA A 94 -6.70 3.40 14.63
N PRO A 95 -6.18 2.50 15.50
CA PRO A 95 -6.50 2.51 16.93
C PRO A 95 -6.06 3.83 17.59
N LYS A 96 -6.83 4.33 18.55
CA LYS A 96 -6.45 5.53 19.32
C LYS A 96 -5.66 5.16 20.58
N ALA A 97 -5.97 4.01 21.18
CA ALA A 97 -5.27 3.42 22.30
C ALA A 97 -4.77 2.00 21.96
N PHE A 98 -3.62 1.63 22.51
CA PHE A 98 -3.02 0.31 22.35
C PHE A 98 -2.72 -0.29 23.72
N PRO A 99 -3.18 -1.52 24.01
CA PRO A 99 -3.83 -2.48 23.11
C PRO A 99 -5.38 -2.41 23.05
N GLU A 100 -6.03 -1.48 23.74
CA GLU A 100 -7.48 -1.50 24.02
C GLU A 100 -8.36 -1.42 22.77
N ASP A 101 -7.96 -0.62 21.78
CA ASP A 101 -8.74 -0.42 20.56
C ASP A 101 -8.35 -1.42 19.45
N CYS A 102 -7.47 -2.37 19.74
CA CYS A 102 -7.11 -3.40 18.78
C CYS A 102 -8.23 -4.42 18.60
N ARG A 103 -8.38 -4.89 17.36
CA ARG A 103 -9.36 -5.93 17.04
C ARG A 103 -9.09 -7.21 17.84
N PRO A 104 -10.14 -7.96 18.23
CA PRO A 104 -9.98 -9.26 18.88
C PRO A 104 -9.13 -10.24 18.07
N ALA A 105 -9.22 -10.19 16.74
CA ALA A 105 -8.40 -11.02 15.87
C ALA A 105 -6.89 -10.70 15.98
N TYR A 106 -6.52 -9.43 16.17
CA TYR A 106 -5.14 -9.06 16.41
C TYR A 106 -4.67 -9.59 17.77
N THR A 107 -5.44 -9.33 18.84
CA THR A 107 -5.05 -9.70 20.21
C THR A 107 -4.97 -11.21 20.40
N ALA A 108 -5.87 -11.98 19.77
CA ALA A 108 -5.87 -13.45 19.81
C ALA A 108 -4.58 -14.08 19.24
N HIS A 109 -3.96 -13.42 18.27
CA HIS A 109 -2.74 -13.92 17.61
C HIS A 109 -1.49 -13.16 18.01
N HIS A 110 -1.59 -12.15 18.89
CA HIS A 110 -0.45 -11.35 19.36
C HIS A 110 0.32 -12.05 20.51
N THR A 111 0.70 -13.31 20.33
CA THR A 111 1.46 -14.10 21.30
C THR A 111 2.97 -14.04 21.05
N ILE A 112 3.79 -14.55 21.97
CA ILE A 112 5.25 -14.69 21.75
C ILE A 112 5.53 -15.76 20.67
N SER A 113 4.77 -16.86 20.66
CA SER A 113 4.91 -17.93 19.67
C SER A 113 4.64 -17.46 18.24
N CYS A 114 3.78 -16.46 18.04
CA CYS A 114 3.55 -15.85 16.73
C CYS A 114 4.53 -14.71 16.39
N ARG A 115 5.47 -14.37 17.29
CA ARG A 115 6.51 -13.34 17.09
C ARG A 115 7.89 -13.93 16.80
N CYS A 116 8.13 -15.16 17.22
CA CYS A 116 9.41 -15.84 17.04
C CYS A 116 9.20 -17.11 16.21
N LEU A 117 10.17 -17.46 15.35
CA LEU A 117 10.23 -18.81 14.82
C LEU A 117 10.37 -19.76 16.02
N GLN A 118 9.41 -20.67 16.18
CA GLN A 118 9.58 -21.79 17.08
C GLN A 118 10.57 -22.74 16.42
N THR A 119 11.84 -22.61 16.80
CA THR A 119 12.93 -23.53 16.44
C THR A 119 12.88 -24.78 17.29
#